data_AF-A0A1H7T807-F1
#
_entry.id   AF-A0A1H7T807-F1
#
_cell.length_a   1.000
_cell.length_b   1.000
_cell.length_c   1.000
_cell.angle_alpha   90.00
_cell.angle_beta   90.00
_cell.angle_gamma   90.00
#
_symmetry.space_group_name_H-M   'P 1'
#
loop_
_entity.id
_entity.type
_entity.pdbx_description
1 polymer ?
#
loop_
_entity_poly.entity_id
_entity_poly.type
_entity_poly.pdbx_seq_one_letter_code
_entity_poly.pdbx_strand_id
1 'polypeptide(L)'
;MRKIELEIVALSHSITQTHSYAVVLGEVNGLRRLPIVIGGFEAQAIAVALEKMQPSRPLTHDLMKNFMNAFNIELSEVVISNLQEGIFYSKLICHNNDETIEIDSRTSDALALAVRFGCPIYTYENILNSAGILLDDPTGKKVNKPTTPTISEHEKGAEDDLKAMSVEELSTLLQDVLEQEDYIRAIAIRDEINSRKAGR
;
A
#
# COMPACT_ATOMS: atom_id res chain seq x y z
N MET A 1 23.83 2.58 0.05
CA MET A 1 22.86 1.72 0.76
C MET A 1 22.46 0.60 -0.17
N ARG A 2 22.21 -0.63 0.32
CA ARG A 2 21.82 -1.76 -0.52
C ARG A 2 20.38 -1.56 -1.00
N LYS A 3 20.15 -1.61 -2.31
CA LYS A 3 18.82 -1.60 -2.92
C LYS A 3 18.15 -2.96 -2.77
N ILE A 4 16.84 -2.94 -2.55
CA ILE A 4 15.99 -4.11 -2.41
C ILE A 4 14.91 -4.02 -3.48
N GLU A 5 14.82 -5.03 -4.31
CA GLU A 5 13.89 -5.07 -5.45
C GLU A 5 12.47 -5.35 -4.96
N LEU A 6 11.52 -4.66 -5.58
CA LEU A 6 10.10 -4.76 -5.30
C LEU A 6 9.31 -5.09 -6.57
N GLU A 7 8.22 -5.81 -6.41
CA GLU A 7 7.22 -6.05 -7.46
C GLU A 7 5.83 -5.56 -7.04
N ILE A 8 5.00 -5.12 -7.98
CA ILE A 8 3.61 -4.78 -7.67
C ILE A 8 2.82 -6.08 -7.52
N VAL A 9 2.38 -6.38 -6.30
CA VAL A 9 1.65 -7.61 -5.96
C VAL A 9 0.14 -7.41 -6.08
N ALA A 10 -0.35 -6.25 -5.65
CA ALA A 10 -1.78 -5.95 -5.65
C ALA A 10 -2.05 -4.46 -5.80
N LEU A 11 -3.22 -4.15 -6.36
CA LEU A 11 -3.81 -2.81 -6.39
C LEU A 11 -5.29 -2.97 -6.05
N SER A 12 -5.73 -2.38 -4.93
CA SER A 12 -7.11 -2.53 -4.42
C SER A 12 -7.64 -1.21 -3.89
N HIS A 13 -8.96 -1.10 -3.72
CA HIS A 13 -9.54 0.02 -2.99
C HIS A 13 -9.00 0.08 -1.56
N SER A 14 -8.77 1.30 -1.08
CA SER A 14 -8.43 1.54 0.32
C SER A 14 -9.67 1.30 1.18
N ILE A 15 -9.51 0.46 2.21
CA ILE A 15 -10.58 0.14 3.16
C ILE A 15 -10.79 1.32 4.14
N THR A 16 -9.78 2.19 4.31
CA THR A 16 -9.76 3.23 5.34
C THR A 16 -10.11 4.63 4.85
N GLN A 17 -10.13 4.88 3.53
CA GLN A 17 -10.41 6.19 2.95
C GLN A 17 -11.21 6.07 1.66
N THR A 18 -12.41 6.65 1.63
CA THR A 18 -13.25 6.71 0.43
C THR A 18 -12.48 7.41 -0.70
N HIS A 19 -12.56 6.87 -1.93
CA HIS A 19 -11.84 7.34 -3.13
C HIS A 19 -10.31 7.16 -3.15
N SER A 20 -9.74 6.45 -2.16
CA SER A 20 -8.32 6.09 -2.16
C SER A 20 -8.11 4.62 -2.52
N TYR A 21 -6.92 4.30 -3.00
CA TYR A 21 -6.48 2.95 -3.35
C TYR A 21 -5.18 2.62 -2.60
N ALA A 22 -4.92 1.34 -2.41
CA ALA A 22 -3.66 0.84 -1.92
C ALA A 22 -2.96 0.05 -3.03
N VAL A 23 -1.72 0.42 -3.33
CA VAL A 23 -0.79 -0.42 -4.10
C VAL A 23 0.15 -1.13 -3.13
N VAL A 24 0.22 -2.45 -3.25
CA VAL A 24 1.07 -3.29 -2.40
C VAL A 24 2.28 -3.73 -3.19
N LEU A 25 3.46 -3.28 -2.74
CA LEU A 25 4.73 -3.69 -3.30
C LEU A 25 5.32 -4.83 -2.48
N GLY A 26 5.72 -5.93 -3.11
CA GLY A 26 6.35 -7.05 -2.44
C GLY A 26 7.85 -7.10 -2.65
N GLU A 27 8.58 -7.38 -1.57
CA GLU A 27 10.00 -7.69 -1.65
C GLU A 27 10.20 -8.95 -2.50
N VAL A 28 11.00 -8.82 -3.56
CA VAL A 28 11.36 -9.94 -4.41
C VAL A 28 12.22 -10.92 -3.60
N ASN A 29 11.82 -12.19 -3.58
CA ASN A 29 12.41 -13.23 -2.72
C ASN A 29 12.27 -12.95 -1.20
N GLY A 30 11.27 -12.15 -0.80
CA GLY A 30 10.99 -11.84 0.59
C GLY A 30 9.50 -11.90 0.95
N LEU A 31 9.23 -11.90 2.26
CA LEU A 31 7.87 -11.92 2.82
C LEU A 31 7.35 -10.53 3.19
N ARG A 32 8.19 -9.49 3.06
CA ARG A 32 7.80 -8.12 3.37
C ARG A 32 6.97 -7.53 2.25
N ARG A 33 6.00 -6.71 2.62
CA ARG A 33 5.13 -5.93 1.74
C ARG A 33 5.13 -4.47 2.16
N LEU A 34 5.24 -3.57 1.20
CA LEU A 34 5.20 -2.13 1.42
C LEU A 34 3.88 -1.59 0.82
N PRO A 35 2.87 -1.30 1.67
CA PRO A 35 1.64 -0.68 1.20
C PRO A 35 1.85 0.81 0.96
N ILE A 36 1.31 1.32 -0.14
CA ILE A 36 1.33 2.75 -0.48
C ILE A 36 -0.08 3.19 -0.85
N VAL A 37 -0.59 4.21 -0.16
CA VAL A 37 -1.90 4.79 -0.44
C VAL A 37 -1.77 5.82 -1.56
N ILE A 38 -2.64 5.72 -2.56
CA ILE A 38 -2.66 6.57 -3.75
C ILE A 38 -4.11 6.99 -4.07
N GLY A 39 -4.27 8.07 -4.83
CA GLY A 39 -5.59 8.50 -5.31
C GLY A 39 -6.11 7.63 -6.45
N GLY A 40 -7.40 7.80 -6.77
CA GLY A 40 -8.06 7.02 -7.83
C GLY A 40 -7.46 7.25 -9.23
N PHE A 41 -7.07 8.48 -9.56
CA PHE A 41 -6.45 8.78 -10.86
C PHE A 41 -5.07 8.13 -10.99
N GLU A 42 -4.27 8.16 -9.92
CA GLU A 42 -2.99 7.47 -9.85
C GLU A 42 -3.15 5.96 -9.98
N ALA A 43 -4.11 5.37 -9.26
CA ALA A 43 -4.40 3.94 -9.32
C ALA A 43 -4.82 3.51 -10.72
N GLN A 44 -5.69 4.29 -11.37
CA GLN A 44 -6.10 4.04 -12.76
C GLN A 44 -4.90 4.10 -13.72
N ALA A 45 -4.00 5.08 -13.55
CA ALA A 45 -2.83 5.22 -14.40
C ALA A 45 -1.89 4.01 -14.32
N ILE A 46 -1.75 3.42 -13.13
CA ILE A 46 -0.97 2.19 -12.90
C ILE A 46 -1.73 0.97 -13.46
N ALA A 47 -3.02 0.82 -13.14
CA ALA A 47 -3.84 -0.31 -13.54
C ALA A 47 -3.90 -0.49 -15.07
N VAL A 48 -4.12 0.59 -15.82
CA VAL A 48 -4.13 0.56 -17.30
C VAL A 48 -2.83 -0.02 -17.87
N ALA A 49 -1.68 0.28 -17.25
CA ALA A 49 -0.38 -0.25 -17.67
C ALA A 49 -0.19 -1.71 -17.25
N LEU A 50 -0.60 -2.09 -16.05
CA LEU A 50 -0.54 -3.48 -15.56
C LEU A 50 -1.39 -4.43 -16.43
N GLU A 51 -2.60 -3.99 -16.78
CA GLU A 51 -3.52 -4.71 -17.67
C GLU A 51 -3.10 -4.68 -19.15
N LYS A 52 -1.98 -4.02 -19.47
CA LYS A 52 -1.45 -3.85 -20.84
C LYS A 52 -2.50 -3.29 -21.80
N MET A 53 -3.41 -2.45 -21.30
CA MET A 53 -4.42 -1.81 -22.13
C MET A 53 -3.77 -0.82 -23.09
N GLN A 54 -4.21 -0.83 -24.35
CA GLN A 54 -3.72 0.03 -25.42
C GLN A 54 -4.81 1.06 -25.76
N PRO A 55 -4.80 2.26 -25.13
CA PRO A 55 -5.76 3.29 -25.44
C PRO A 55 -5.56 3.81 -26.87
N SER A 56 -6.64 4.28 -27.51
CA SER A 56 -6.58 4.83 -28.88
C SER A 56 -5.74 6.11 -28.99
N ARG A 57 -5.50 6.79 -27.87
CA ARG A 57 -4.65 7.97 -27.74
C ARG A 57 -3.75 7.81 -26.51
N PRO A 58 -2.50 8.29 -26.55
CA PRO A 58 -1.60 8.23 -25.39
C PRO A 58 -2.19 8.97 -24.18
N LEU A 59 -2.14 8.35 -23.00
CA LEU A 59 -2.41 9.00 -21.72
C LEU A 59 -1.17 9.76 -21.23
N THR A 60 -1.27 10.44 -20.08
CA THR A 60 -0.18 11.27 -19.54
C THR A 60 1.14 10.54 -19.39
N HIS A 61 1.14 9.34 -18.78
CA HIS A 61 2.37 8.56 -18.60
C HIS A 61 2.86 7.91 -19.91
N ASP A 62 1.97 7.67 -20.88
CA ASP A 62 2.38 7.23 -22.23
C ASP A 62 3.04 8.37 -23.00
N LEU A 63 2.50 9.59 -22.87
CA LEU A 63 3.10 10.81 -23.40
C LEU A 63 4.50 11.02 -22.79
N MET A 64 4.65 10.84 -21.47
CA MET A 64 5.96 10.95 -20.81
C MET A 64 6.95 9.89 -21.33
N LYS A 65 6.51 8.63 -21.47
CA LYS A 65 7.34 7.57 -22.07
C LYS A 65 7.78 7.94 -23.49
N ASN A 66 6.86 8.41 -24.31
CA ASN A 66 7.15 8.84 -25.68
C ASN A 66 8.12 10.03 -25.72
N PHE A 67 7.95 10.99 -24.82
CA PHE A 67 8.85 12.13 -24.65
C PHE A 67 10.27 11.65 -24.30
N MET A 68 10.42 10.85 -23.26
CA MET A 68 11.73 10.31 -22.86
C MET A 68 12.40 9.53 -24.00
N ASN A 69 11.66 8.67 -24.70
CA ASN A 69 12.18 7.96 -25.88
C ASN A 69 12.63 8.90 -27.00
N ALA A 70 11.86 9.96 -27.29
CA ALA A 70 12.18 10.92 -28.34
C ALA A 70 13.46 11.74 -28.05
N PHE A 71 13.81 11.88 -26.77
CA PHE A 71 15.03 12.54 -26.31
C PHE A 71 16.13 11.55 -25.88
N ASN A 72 16.00 10.27 -26.23
CA ASN A 72 16.97 9.21 -25.90
C ASN A 72 17.27 9.10 -24.39
N ILE A 73 16.26 9.34 -23.55
CA ILE A 73 16.34 9.18 -22.10
C ILE A 73 15.86 7.78 -21.74
N GLU A 74 16.76 6.97 -21.19
CA GLU A 74 16.46 5.63 -20.70
C GLU A 74 16.07 5.68 -19.22
N LEU A 75 14.86 5.26 -18.87
CA LEU A 75 14.49 5.03 -17.47
C LEU A 75 15.03 3.68 -17.00
N SER A 76 16.17 3.69 -16.34
CA SER A 76 16.86 2.46 -15.92
C SER A 76 16.21 1.76 -14.73
N GLU A 77 15.71 2.53 -13.76
CA GLU A 77 15.06 2.01 -12.55
C GLU A 77 14.29 3.13 -11.82
N VAL A 78 13.43 2.72 -10.90
CA VAL A 78 12.76 3.61 -9.95
C VAL A 78 13.16 3.25 -8.54
N VAL A 79 13.43 4.25 -7.70
CA VAL A 79 13.84 4.03 -6.31
C VAL A 79 12.93 4.80 -5.36
N ILE A 80 12.17 4.09 -4.53
CA ILE A 80 11.50 4.67 -3.35
C ILE A 80 12.58 4.96 -2.34
N SER A 81 12.94 6.23 -2.23
CA SER A 81 14.21 6.69 -1.67
C SER A 81 14.09 7.23 -0.26
N ASN A 82 12.91 7.71 0.15
CA ASN A 82 12.70 8.23 1.49
C ASN A 82 11.24 8.06 1.96
N LEU A 83 11.07 8.10 3.28
CA LEU A 83 9.78 8.17 3.96
C LEU A 83 9.88 9.23 5.05
N GLN A 84 9.10 10.30 4.91
CA GLN A 84 9.04 11.38 5.90
C GLN A 84 7.58 11.71 6.18
N GLU A 85 7.20 11.72 7.46
CA GLU A 85 5.82 12.06 7.90
C GLU A 85 4.73 11.25 7.17
N GLY A 86 5.01 9.98 6.89
CA GLY A 86 4.08 9.09 6.16
C GLY A 86 4.07 9.29 4.64
N ILE A 87 4.88 10.19 4.11
CA ILE A 87 4.97 10.51 2.67
C ILE A 87 6.20 9.82 2.07
N PHE A 88 5.96 9.00 1.04
CA PHE A 88 7.02 8.35 0.28
C PHE A 88 7.54 9.24 -0.85
N TYR A 89 8.86 9.36 -0.94
CA TYR A 89 9.57 10.06 -2.01
C TYR A 89 10.26 9.06 -2.91
N SER A 90 10.11 9.23 -4.23
CA SER A 90 10.73 8.35 -5.21
C SER A 90 11.63 9.11 -6.15
N LYS A 91 12.57 8.41 -6.76
CA LYS A 91 13.44 8.93 -7.81
C LYS A 91 13.32 8.07 -9.05
N LEU A 92 13.26 8.74 -10.21
CA LEU A 92 13.50 8.12 -11.50
C LEU A 92 15.00 8.19 -11.77
N ILE A 93 15.63 7.03 -12.00
CA ILE A 93 17.04 6.98 -12.34
C ILE A 93 17.13 6.84 -13.85
N CYS A 94 17.46 7.95 -14.50
CA CYS A 94 17.49 8.07 -15.95
C CYS A 94 18.94 8.05 -16.44
N HIS A 95 19.18 7.47 -17.61
CA HIS A 95 20.45 7.56 -18.31
C HIS A 95 20.25 8.33 -19.62
N ASN A 96 21.15 9.27 -19.88
CA ASN A 96 21.24 9.97 -21.15
C ASN A 96 22.70 10.04 -21.56
N ASN A 97 23.10 9.19 -22.51
CA ASN A 97 24.49 8.96 -22.90
C ASN A 97 25.35 8.54 -21.69
N ASP A 98 26.26 9.39 -21.22
CA ASP A 98 27.22 9.10 -20.15
C ASP A 98 26.79 9.66 -18.78
N GLU A 99 25.62 10.31 -18.70
CA GLU A 99 25.14 10.93 -17.46
C GLU A 99 23.96 10.14 -16.87
N THR A 100 24.07 9.83 -15.58
CA THR A 100 22.96 9.36 -14.76
C THR A 100 22.29 10.57 -14.11
N ILE A 101 21.00 10.75 -14.40
CA ILE A 101 20.19 11.85 -13.89
C ILE A 101 19.15 11.28 -12.93
N GLU A 102 19.09 11.82 -11.72
CA GLU A 102 18.05 11.50 -10.75
C GLU A 102 16.95 12.56 -10.79
N ILE A 103 15.71 12.13 -11.02
CA ILE A 103 14.55 13.02 -11.07
C ILE A 103 13.61 12.69 -9.90
N ASP A 104 13.31 13.70 -9.08
CA ASP A 104 12.34 13.56 -8.00
C ASP A 104 10.94 13.25 -8.54
N SER A 105 10.24 12.33 -7.90
CA SER A 105 8.95 11.84 -8.36
C SER A 105 8.08 11.38 -7.20
N ARG A 106 6.78 11.63 -7.30
CA ARG A 106 5.80 10.96 -6.45
C ARG A 106 5.87 9.46 -6.73
N THR A 107 5.74 8.67 -5.68
CA THR A 107 5.84 7.20 -5.81
C THR A 107 4.80 6.62 -6.77
N SER A 108 3.58 7.17 -6.82
CA SER A 108 2.56 6.77 -7.78
C SER A 108 2.98 6.94 -9.26
N ASP A 109 3.57 8.09 -9.59
CA ASP A 109 4.02 8.40 -10.95
C ASP A 109 5.21 7.52 -11.35
N ALA A 110 6.13 7.32 -10.40
CA ALA A 110 7.29 6.47 -10.60
C ALA A 110 6.88 5.01 -10.86
N LEU A 111 5.92 4.47 -10.10
CA LEU A 111 5.36 3.14 -10.35
C LEU A 111 4.66 3.06 -11.72
N ALA A 112 3.86 4.07 -12.08
CA ALA A 112 3.16 4.10 -13.37
C ALA A 112 4.12 4.12 -14.57
N LEU A 113 5.27 4.78 -14.43
CA LEU A 113 6.34 4.77 -15.43
C LEU A 113 7.11 3.45 -15.42
N ALA A 114 7.46 2.93 -14.25
CA ALA A 114 8.21 1.67 -14.12
C ALA A 114 7.48 0.52 -14.83
N VAL A 115 6.17 0.39 -14.64
CA VAL A 115 5.35 -0.62 -15.34
C VAL A 115 5.36 -0.42 -16.86
N ARG A 116 5.29 0.83 -17.33
CA ARG A 116 5.28 1.14 -18.77
C ARG A 116 6.63 0.92 -19.43
N PHE A 117 7.72 1.24 -18.75
CA PHE A 117 9.08 1.01 -19.23
C PHE A 117 9.54 -0.44 -19.03
N GLY A 118 8.90 -1.17 -18.11
CA GLY A 118 9.35 -2.50 -17.68
C GLY A 118 10.66 -2.45 -16.92
N CYS A 119 10.93 -1.34 -16.21
CA CYS A 119 12.15 -1.19 -15.43
C CYS A 119 11.93 -1.62 -13.96
N PRO A 120 12.99 -2.04 -13.26
CA PRO A 120 12.89 -2.51 -11.89
C PRO A 120 12.52 -1.39 -10.90
N ILE A 121 11.82 -1.78 -9.85
CA ILE A 121 11.43 -0.92 -8.74
C ILE A 121 12.28 -1.33 -7.53
N TYR A 122 12.89 -0.36 -6.86
CA TYR A 122 13.71 -0.58 -5.68
C TYR A 122 13.27 0.26 -4.49
N THR A 123 13.67 -0.19 -3.31
CA THR A 123 13.66 0.61 -2.09
C THR A 123 14.90 0.31 -1.23
N TYR A 124 14.94 0.87 -0.03
CA TYR A 124 16.00 0.66 0.95
C TYR A 124 15.49 -0.03 2.21
N GLU A 125 16.40 -0.73 2.89
CA GLU A 125 16.13 -1.51 4.10
C GLU A 125 15.46 -0.69 5.21
N ASN A 126 15.87 0.57 5.41
CA ASN A 126 15.27 1.46 6.40
C ASN A 126 13.80 1.76 6.11
N ILE A 127 13.40 1.82 4.84
CA ILE A 127 12.00 2.08 4.46
C ILE A 127 11.16 0.85 4.71
N LEU A 128 11.65 -0.34 4.33
CA LEU A 128 10.98 -1.60 4.63
C LEU A 128 10.87 -1.87 6.13
N ASN A 129 11.86 -1.49 6.92
CA ASN A 129 11.79 -1.65 8.37
C ASN A 129 10.82 -0.66 9.03
N SER A 130 10.61 0.51 8.42
CA SER A 130 9.74 1.56 8.96
C SER A 130 8.26 1.36 8.57
N ALA A 131 7.99 0.94 7.33
CA ALA A 131 6.64 0.86 6.78
C ALA A 131 6.30 -0.48 6.12
N GLY A 132 7.25 -1.41 6.05
CA GLY A 132 7.01 -2.75 5.54
C GLY A 132 6.27 -3.62 6.57
N ILE A 133 5.37 -4.46 6.06
CA ILE A 133 4.60 -5.44 6.81
C ILE A 133 5.13 -6.82 6.45
N LEU A 134 5.46 -7.64 7.44
CA LEU A 134 5.76 -9.05 7.25
C LEU A 134 4.44 -9.82 7.10
N LEU A 135 4.28 -10.53 5.98
CA LEU A 135 3.23 -11.53 5.86
C LEU A 135 3.64 -12.78 6.66
N ASP A 136 2.72 -13.29 7.47
CA ASP A 136 2.86 -14.62 8.04
C ASP A 136 2.79 -15.65 6.90
N ASP A 137 3.80 -16.50 6.81
CA ASP A 137 3.83 -17.62 5.87
C ASP A 137 2.61 -18.53 6.12
N PRO A 138 1.79 -18.86 5.10
CA PRO A 138 0.65 -19.78 5.26
C PRO A 138 1.05 -21.20 5.73
N THR A 139 2.34 -21.51 5.86
CA THR A 139 2.84 -22.78 6.41
C THR A 139 3.03 -22.83 7.95
N GLY A 140 2.55 -21.83 8.69
CA GLY A 140 2.18 -22.03 10.10
C GLY A 140 3.32 -22.29 11.09
N LYS A 141 4.38 -21.48 11.06
CA LYS A 141 5.32 -21.37 12.19
C LYS A 141 5.12 -20.05 12.93
N LYS A 142 4.37 -20.15 14.05
CA LYS A 142 4.25 -19.08 15.05
C LYS A 142 5.65 -18.69 15.55
N VAL A 143 6.02 -17.43 15.37
CA VAL A 143 7.16 -16.82 16.08
C VAL A 143 6.65 -15.61 16.85
N ASN A 144 7.01 -15.58 18.13
CA ASN A 144 6.56 -14.63 19.15
C ASN A 144 6.84 -13.17 18.76
N LYS A 145 5.81 -12.32 18.96
CA LYS A 145 5.92 -10.86 18.96
C LYS A 145 7.00 -10.39 19.94
N PRO A 146 7.70 -9.30 19.59
CA PRO A 146 7.80 -8.21 20.53
C PRO A 146 7.42 -6.85 19.92
N THR A 147 6.49 -6.19 20.63
CA THR A 147 6.36 -4.74 20.88
C THR A 147 6.18 -3.76 19.72
N THR A 148 4.91 -3.38 19.57
CA THR A 148 4.36 -2.11 19.08
C THR A 148 5.05 -0.86 19.67
N PRO A 149 5.27 0.22 18.91
CA PRO A 149 5.27 1.56 19.45
C PRO A 149 3.89 2.22 19.28
N THR A 150 3.30 2.54 20.43
CA THR A 150 2.43 3.69 20.74
C THR A 150 1.36 4.10 19.72
N ILE A 151 0.15 3.57 19.92
CA ILE A 151 -1.10 4.20 19.46
C ILE A 151 -1.51 5.23 20.53
N SER A 152 -1.88 6.42 20.07
CA SER A 152 -2.40 7.55 20.83
C SER A 152 -3.52 7.16 21.81
N GLU A 153 -3.59 7.87 22.93
CA GLU A 153 -4.49 7.65 24.09
C GLU A 153 -6.00 7.76 23.81
N HIS A 154 -6.45 7.78 22.56
CA HIS A 154 -7.86 7.97 22.18
C HIS A 154 -8.67 6.69 21.91
N GLU A 155 -8.06 5.49 21.83
CA GLU A 155 -8.80 4.25 21.50
C GLU A 155 -9.08 3.31 22.69
N LYS A 156 -8.50 3.53 23.87
CA LYS A 156 -8.78 2.67 25.05
C LYS A 156 -10.23 2.76 25.55
N GLY A 157 -10.98 3.80 25.18
CA GLY A 157 -12.37 3.96 25.58
C GLY A 157 -13.35 3.04 24.84
N ALA A 158 -13.07 2.68 23.58
CA ALA A 158 -14.03 1.96 22.75
C ALA A 158 -14.04 0.44 23.00
N GLU A 159 -12.90 -0.17 23.35
CA GLU A 159 -12.84 -1.60 23.69
C GLU A 159 -13.44 -1.93 25.05
N ASP A 160 -13.32 -1.04 26.04
CA ASP A 160 -13.93 -1.24 27.37
C ASP A 160 -15.46 -1.06 27.32
N ASP A 161 -15.97 -0.17 26.47
CA ASP A 161 -17.41 0.03 26.28
C ASP A 161 -18.09 -1.23 25.70
N LEU A 162 -17.46 -1.90 24.73
CA LEU A 162 -18.01 -3.12 24.12
C LEU A 162 -18.10 -4.29 25.12
N LYS A 163 -17.17 -4.37 26.08
CA LYS A 163 -17.16 -5.42 27.11
C LYS A 163 -18.26 -5.22 28.15
N ALA A 164 -18.69 -3.98 28.39
CA ALA A 164 -19.74 -3.66 29.34
C ALA A 164 -21.18 -3.86 28.80
N MET A 165 -21.38 -3.89 27.48
CA MET A 165 -22.69 -4.04 26.84
C MET A 165 -23.20 -5.48 26.87
N SER A 166 -24.52 -5.68 26.86
CA SER A 166 -25.17 -6.99 26.73
C SER A 166 -25.15 -7.53 25.29
N VAL A 167 -25.41 -8.83 25.10
CA VAL A 167 -25.43 -9.45 23.75
C VAL A 167 -26.52 -8.85 22.85
N GLU A 168 -27.64 -8.44 23.44
CA GLU A 168 -28.75 -7.79 22.74
C GLU A 168 -28.35 -6.38 22.27
N GLU A 169 -27.73 -5.59 23.14
CA GLU A 169 -27.21 -4.25 22.80
C GLU A 169 -26.09 -4.31 21.75
N LEU A 170 -25.19 -5.30 21.84
CA LEU A 170 -24.17 -5.54 20.82
C LEU A 170 -24.78 -5.92 19.46
N SER A 171 -25.92 -6.64 19.45
CA SER A 171 -26.60 -7.00 18.20
C SER A 171 -27.26 -5.80 17.53
N THR A 172 -27.86 -4.90 18.33
CA THR A 172 -28.40 -3.63 17.84
C THR A 172 -27.28 -2.72 17.33
N LEU A 173 -26.19 -2.58 18.08
CA LEU A 173 -25.04 -1.78 17.66
C LEU A 173 -24.40 -2.33 16.38
N LEU A 174 -24.33 -3.66 16.21
CA LEU A 174 -23.84 -4.27 14.98
C LEU A 174 -24.70 -3.88 13.77
N GLN A 175 -26.03 -3.85 13.92
CA GLN A 175 -26.94 -3.47 12.85
C GLN A 175 -26.76 -2.00 12.46
N ASP A 176 -26.70 -1.09 13.44
CA ASP A 176 -26.52 0.35 13.22
C ASP A 176 -25.18 0.65 12.53
N VAL A 177 -24.12 -0.05 12.94
CA VAL A 177 -22.77 0.11 12.40
C VAL A 177 -22.65 -0.46 10.98
N LEU A 178 -23.37 -1.54 10.67
CA LEU A 178 -23.48 -2.07 9.30
C LEU A 178 -24.27 -1.14 8.38
N GLU A 179 -25.33 -0.49 8.89
CA GLU A 179 -26.08 0.54 8.16
C GLU A 179 -25.25 1.79 7.87
N GLN A 180 -24.26 2.08 8.73
CA GLN A 180 -23.28 3.15 8.54
C GLN A 180 -22.03 2.73 7.76
N GLU A 181 -22.00 1.50 7.23
CA GLU A 181 -20.88 0.93 6.47
C GLU A 181 -19.52 0.93 7.22
N ASP A 182 -19.54 0.96 8.57
CA ASP A 182 -18.34 0.88 9.40
C ASP A 182 -17.96 -0.59 9.66
N TYR A 183 -17.40 -1.21 8.63
CA TYR A 183 -17.07 -2.64 8.65
C TYR A 183 -15.99 -3.00 9.68
N ILE A 184 -15.10 -2.07 10.07
CA ILE A 184 -14.06 -2.33 11.08
C ILE A 184 -14.69 -2.52 12.45
N ARG A 185 -15.59 -1.60 12.83
CA ARG A 185 -16.31 -1.70 14.09
C ARG A 185 -17.29 -2.87 14.10
N ALA A 186 -17.90 -3.18 12.96
CA ALA A 186 -18.75 -4.37 12.81
C ALA A 186 -17.98 -5.68 13.07
N ILE A 187 -16.73 -5.79 12.61
CA ILE A 187 -15.87 -6.96 12.88
C ILE A 187 -15.58 -7.09 14.38
N ALA A 188 -15.21 -6.00 15.05
CA ALA A 188 -14.94 -6.01 16.49
C ALA A 188 -16.17 -6.44 17.31
N ILE A 189 -17.35 -5.90 16.99
CA ILE A 189 -18.61 -6.26 17.65
C ILE A 189 -18.97 -7.73 17.38
N ARG A 190 -18.83 -8.19 16.13
CA ARG A 190 -19.10 -9.58 15.75
C ARG A 190 -18.19 -10.57 16.49
N ASP A 191 -16.91 -10.25 16.59
CA ASP A 191 -15.93 -11.11 17.25
C ASP A 191 -16.18 -11.16 18.76
N GLU A 192 -16.61 -10.06 19.38
CA GLU A 192 -17.05 -10.01 20.79
C GLU A 192 -18.34 -10.84 21.03
N ILE A 193 -19.35 -10.73 20.16
CA ILE A 193 -20.56 -11.56 20.23
C ILE A 193 -20.20 -13.05 20.12
N ASN A 194 -19.31 -13.41 19.20
CA ASN A 194 -18.87 -14.79 18.99
C ASN A 194 -18.09 -15.33 20.18
N SER A 195 -17.21 -14.51 20.78
CA SER A 195 -16.48 -14.84 22.01
C SER A 195 -17.43 -15.23 23.15
N ARG A 196 -18.54 -14.48 23.32
CA ARG A 196 -19.56 -14.76 24.36
C ARG A 196 -20.44 -15.96 24.07
N LYS A 197 -20.68 -16.28 22.80
CA LYS A 197 -21.42 -17.49 22.39
C LYS A 197 -20.57 -18.76 22.49
N ALA A 198 -19.26 -18.66 22.28
CA ALA A 198 -18.33 -19.79 22.39
C ALA A 198 -17.98 -20.17 23.84
N GLY A 199 -18.20 -19.25 24.81
CA GLY A 199 -17.96 -19.46 26.24
C GLY A 199 -19.16 -19.97 27.05
N ARG A 200 -20.26 -20.39 26.40
CA ARG A 200 -21.45 -20.96 27.04
C ARG A 200 -21.65 -22.43 26.66
#